data_AF-A0A936FY05-F1
#
_entry.id   AF-A0A936FY05-F1
#
_cell.length_a   1.000
_cell.length_b   1.000
_cell.length_c   1.000
_cell.angle_alpha   90.00
_cell.angle_beta   90.00
_cell.angle_gamma   90.00
#
_symmetry.space_group_name_H-M   'P 1'
#
loop_
_entity.id
_entity.type
_entity.pdbx_description
1 polymer ?
#
loop_
_entity_poly.entity_id
_entity_poly.type
_entity_poly.pdbx_seq_one_letter_code
_entity_poly.pdbx_strand_id
1 'polypeptide(L)'
;MQKKIKTKFDVYINNALTNNNLVGIKGLLNLPSLSPNKQYLLWFNPIDTTWNSYHIADNQFVKITNNKVATFYDHENDQPDYPNVYGVATWLDKDENVLIYDELDLWMVDPSGKMSPYRLTNGKETHTEYRYIHLDKKNNYLVGRDSILLHTTDKNTYEEGYVWYSISKNRFYPIVKENLSYSSRIYFDKKLKTALFAKESFLQYPDLQLVNNLNFNKLEKISDVNPQQKNYNWGTIELVKWIDPDGKLTKGLLVKPADFDPNKKYPMIVNFYEKESDNILRHRAPEPNRSSINYVFYASRGYVIFNPDITYKIGYPGKSALDIVESGVKYILSKGFVDPNRVGIQGHSWGGYQIAYILTKSKMFRCAESGAPVVNMTSAYGGIRWETGLSRMFQYEKAQSRLGATLWENPKLYLENSPLFEMDKVTTPVLVMSNDKDGHVPWYQGIEYFMALRRLGKPAWLLNYNGEPHWPVKLQNRIDFNIRMQQYFDYYLKDYNMTSWMSEEMKSYEKGINLGY
;
A
#
# COMPACT_ATOMS: atom_id res chain seq x y z
N MET A 1 19.94 -13.57 -22.02
CA MET A 1 18.90 -12.51 -22.11
C MET A 1 17.57 -13.14 -22.53
N GLN A 2 16.85 -13.80 -21.62
CA GLN A 2 15.51 -14.31 -21.93
C GLN A 2 14.48 -13.19 -21.75
N LYS A 3 13.63 -13.03 -22.77
CA LYS A 3 12.64 -11.97 -22.92
C LYS A 3 11.72 -11.91 -21.70
N LYS A 4 11.57 -10.71 -21.13
CA LYS A 4 10.51 -10.36 -20.17
C LYS A 4 9.16 -10.83 -20.71
N ILE A 5 8.62 -11.94 -20.18
CA ILE A 5 7.28 -12.43 -20.52
C ILE A 5 6.27 -11.50 -19.85
N LYS A 6 5.94 -10.39 -20.51
CA LYS A 6 4.65 -9.70 -20.34
C LYS A 6 3.78 -10.13 -21.52
N THR A 7 2.50 -10.37 -21.25
CA THR A 7 1.50 -10.62 -22.30
C THR A 7 1.56 -9.49 -23.31
N LYS A 8 1.63 -9.85 -24.59
CA LYS A 8 1.58 -8.91 -25.69
C LYS A 8 0.17 -8.87 -26.25
N PHE A 9 -0.28 -7.67 -26.60
CA PHE A 9 -1.58 -7.42 -27.18
C PHE A 9 -1.39 -6.96 -28.62
N ASP A 10 -2.18 -7.56 -29.52
CA ASP A 10 -2.39 -7.05 -30.86
C ASP A 10 -3.76 -6.37 -30.87
N VAL A 11 -3.81 -5.12 -31.32
CA VAL A 11 -5.02 -4.30 -31.33
C VAL A 11 -5.47 -4.15 -32.77
N TYR A 12 -6.69 -4.58 -33.08
CA TYR A 12 -7.29 -4.46 -34.40
C TYR A 12 -8.40 -3.41 -34.37
N ILE A 13 -8.46 -2.54 -35.38
CA ILE A 13 -9.51 -1.53 -35.51
C ILE A 13 -10.45 -1.99 -36.62
N ASN A 14 -11.72 -2.23 -36.26
CA ASN A 14 -12.75 -2.62 -37.21
C ASN A 14 -13.76 -1.48 -37.36
N ASN A 15 -14.02 -1.06 -38.60
CA ASN A 15 -15.12 -0.17 -38.90
C ASN A 15 -16.40 -1.00 -39.13
N ALA A 16 -17.27 -1.01 -38.13
CA ALA A 16 -18.51 -1.79 -38.14
C ALA A 16 -19.48 -1.42 -39.28
N LEU A 17 -19.35 -0.25 -39.90
CA LEU A 17 -20.23 0.19 -40.99
C LEU A 17 -19.73 -0.26 -42.37
N THR A 18 -18.42 -0.40 -42.55
CA THR A 18 -17.82 -0.73 -43.84
C THR A 18 -17.25 -2.15 -43.91
N ASN A 19 -17.22 -2.87 -42.78
CA ASN A 19 -16.53 -4.16 -42.63
C ASN A 19 -15.04 -4.13 -43.04
N ASN A 20 -14.45 -2.93 -43.13
CA ASN A 20 -13.03 -2.77 -43.40
C ASN A 20 -12.23 -2.91 -42.10
N ASN A 21 -11.25 -3.80 -42.13
CA ASN A 21 -10.26 -3.95 -41.06
C ASN A 21 -9.10 -2.98 -41.33
N LEU A 22 -8.83 -2.08 -40.41
CA LEU A 22 -7.62 -1.26 -40.42
C LEU A 22 -6.48 -1.98 -39.69
N VAL A 23 -5.25 -1.61 -40.04
CA VAL A 23 -4.01 -2.24 -39.59
C VAL A 23 -3.96 -2.36 -38.07
N GLY A 24 -3.61 -3.54 -37.59
CA GLY A 24 -3.47 -3.77 -36.16
C GLY A 24 -2.13 -3.29 -35.59
N ILE A 25 -2.15 -2.62 -34.44
CA ILE A 25 -0.94 -2.31 -33.67
C ILE A 25 -0.54 -3.59 -32.93
N LYS A 26 0.60 -4.18 -33.31
CA LYS A 26 1.03 -5.47 -32.79
C LYS A 26 2.04 -5.34 -31.65
N GLY A 27 1.99 -6.32 -30.74
CA GLY A 27 3.02 -6.51 -29.73
C GLY A 27 3.05 -5.47 -28.62
N LEU A 28 1.93 -4.79 -28.35
CA LEU A 28 1.81 -3.82 -27.26
C LEU A 28 1.90 -4.52 -25.91
N LEU A 29 2.55 -3.88 -24.94
CA LEU A 29 2.59 -4.37 -23.56
C LEU A 29 1.46 -3.85 -22.68
N ASN A 30 0.82 -2.76 -23.12
CA ASN A 30 -0.35 -2.16 -22.48
C ASN A 30 -1.45 -1.98 -23.53
N LEU A 31 -2.71 -2.20 -23.12
CA LEU A 31 -3.85 -1.95 -23.99
C LEU A 31 -4.05 -0.44 -24.18
N PRO A 32 -4.30 0.03 -25.42
CA PRO A 32 -4.62 1.42 -25.67
C PRO A 32 -6.05 1.76 -25.25
N SER A 33 -6.25 3.02 -24.87
CA SER A 33 -7.56 3.64 -24.68
C SER A 33 -7.97 4.44 -25.91
N LEU A 34 -9.24 4.35 -26.30
CA LEU A 34 -9.82 5.15 -27.38
C LEU A 34 -10.16 6.56 -26.89
N SER A 35 -9.89 7.57 -27.71
CA SER A 35 -10.29 8.95 -27.44
C SER A 35 -11.82 9.13 -27.53
N PRO A 36 -12.40 10.16 -26.88
CA PRO A 36 -13.85 10.37 -26.84
C PRO A 36 -14.54 10.41 -28.21
N ASN A 37 -13.97 11.12 -29.17
CA ASN A 37 -14.48 11.23 -30.54
C ASN A 37 -13.88 10.15 -31.47
N LYS A 38 -13.17 9.18 -30.90
CA LYS A 38 -12.64 8.00 -31.60
C LYS A 38 -11.68 8.36 -32.74
N GLN A 39 -10.97 9.47 -32.61
CA GLN A 39 -9.93 9.89 -33.56
C GLN A 39 -8.58 9.24 -33.24
N TYR A 40 -8.30 8.96 -31.97
CA TYR A 40 -7.00 8.48 -31.51
C TYR A 40 -7.10 7.24 -30.61
N LEU A 41 -6.08 6.38 -30.70
CA LEU A 41 -5.74 5.43 -29.64
C LEU A 41 -4.55 5.97 -28.85
N LEU A 42 -4.59 5.88 -27.52
CA LEU A 42 -3.54 6.35 -26.62
C LEU A 42 -3.06 5.21 -25.72
N TRP A 43 -1.75 5.03 -25.57
CA TRP A 43 -1.18 4.08 -24.62
C TRP A 43 0.20 4.50 -24.13
N PHE A 44 0.57 3.97 -22.97
CA PHE A 44 1.91 4.08 -22.44
C PHE A 44 2.75 2.86 -22.84
N ASN A 45 3.93 3.07 -23.43
CA ASN A 45 4.89 2.02 -23.72
C ASN A 45 5.89 1.89 -22.55
N PRO A 46 5.85 0.79 -21.79
CA PRO A 46 6.69 0.64 -20.60
C PRO A 46 8.17 0.32 -20.94
N ILE A 47 8.50 0.00 -22.20
CA ILE A 47 9.89 -0.29 -22.61
C ILE A 47 10.73 0.99 -22.68
N ASP A 48 10.21 2.00 -23.37
CA ASP A 48 10.88 3.29 -23.56
C ASP A 48 10.27 4.40 -22.70
N THR A 49 9.30 4.02 -21.86
CA THR A 49 8.59 4.84 -20.88
C THR A 49 7.92 6.08 -21.46
N THR A 50 7.37 5.96 -22.67
CA THR A 50 6.72 7.07 -23.38
C THR A 50 5.23 6.85 -23.62
N TRP A 51 4.48 7.94 -23.70
CA TRP A 51 3.11 7.94 -24.20
C TRP A 51 3.12 8.00 -25.73
N ASN A 52 2.23 7.22 -26.32
CA ASN A 52 2.11 7.04 -27.76
C ASN A 52 0.66 7.22 -28.18
N SER A 53 0.47 7.78 -29.35
CA SER A 53 -0.80 8.03 -29.99
C SER A 53 -0.84 7.39 -31.37
N TYR A 54 -2.02 6.94 -31.77
CA TYR A 54 -2.29 6.47 -33.12
C TYR A 54 -3.54 7.14 -33.66
N HIS A 55 -3.39 7.94 -34.72
CA HIS A 55 -4.49 8.57 -35.42
C HIS A 55 -5.18 7.55 -36.34
N ILE A 56 -6.48 7.33 -36.13
CA ILE A 56 -7.22 6.23 -36.74
C ILE A 56 -7.52 6.50 -38.21
N ALA A 57 -7.89 7.73 -38.57
CA ALA A 57 -8.31 8.03 -39.94
C ALA A 57 -7.17 7.89 -40.95
N ASP A 58 -5.96 8.36 -40.58
CA ASP A 58 -4.81 8.42 -41.48
C ASP A 58 -3.77 7.31 -41.21
N ASN A 59 -4.06 6.41 -40.26
CA ASN A 59 -3.17 5.33 -39.81
C ASN A 59 -1.79 5.81 -39.32
N GLN A 60 -1.74 6.96 -38.64
CA GLN A 60 -0.48 7.59 -38.25
C GLN A 60 -0.11 7.27 -36.79
N PHE A 61 1.08 6.70 -36.58
CA PHE A 61 1.67 6.52 -35.25
C PHE A 61 2.56 7.69 -34.86
N VAL A 62 2.41 8.19 -33.63
CA VAL A 62 3.26 9.25 -33.09
C VAL A 62 3.59 9.00 -31.62
N LYS A 63 4.85 9.18 -31.25
CA LYS A 63 5.29 9.28 -29.86
C LYS A 63 5.06 10.70 -29.38
N ILE A 64 4.23 10.87 -28.35
CA ILE A 64 3.75 12.20 -27.93
C ILE A 64 4.44 12.72 -26.66
N THR A 65 5.20 11.89 -25.95
CA THR A 65 6.05 12.33 -24.84
C THR A 65 7.51 11.90 -24.96
N ASN A 66 8.37 12.57 -24.19
CA ASN A 66 9.81 12.34 -24.18
C ASN A 66 10.37 12.51 -22.76
N ASN A 67 11.18 11.55 -22.30
CA ASN A 67 11.82 11.57 -20.97
C ASN A 67 12.81 12.72 -20.76
N LYS A 68 13.22 13.42 -21.83
CA LYS A 68 14.00 14.67 -21.71
C LYS A 68 13.14 15.86 -21.23
N VAL A 69 11.84 15.80 -21.44
CA VAL A 69 10.88 16.86 -21.04
C VAL A 69 10.41 16.61 -19.60
N ALA A 70 9.92 15.40 -19.33
CA ALA A 70 9.45 15.00 -18.01
C ALA A 70 9.37 13.47 -17.88
N THR A 71 9.23 13.00 -16.65
CA THR A 71 9.19 11.58 -16.29
C THR A 71 7.74 11.16 -16.03
N PHE A 72 7.11 10.49 -16.99
CA PHE A 72 5.69 10.08 -16.91
C PHE A 72 5.46 8.70 -16.28
N TYR A 73 6.45 8.17 -15.57
CA TYR A 73 6.45 6.83 -14.98
C TYR A 73 6.99 6.86 -13.56
N ASP A 74 6.60 5.87 -12.77
CA ASP A 74 7.08 5.68 -11.41
C ASP A 74 8.59 5.43 -11.39
N HIS A 75 9.33 6.48 -11.07
CA HIS A 75 10.79 6.45 -11.00
C HIS A 75 11.31 5.86 -9.68
N GLU A 76 10.44 5.67 -8.69
CA GLU A 76 10.75 4.97 -7.44
C GLU A 76 10.55 3.45 -7.55
N ASN A 77 10.15 2.93 -8.72
CA ASN A 77 9.89 1.51 -8.94
C ASN A 77 11.09 0.64 -8.50
N ASP A 78 10.88 -0.12 -7.43
CA ASP A 78 11.85 -1.04 -6.83
C ASP A 78 11.64 -2.51 -7.23
N GLN A 79 10.74 -2.74 -8.18
CA GLN A 79 10.44 -4.05 -8.73
C GLN A 79 11.27 -4.34 -9.99
N PRO A 80 11.79 -5.56 -10.18
CA PRO A 80 12.47 -5.98 -11.40
C PRO A 80 11.51 -6.23 -12.58
N ASP A 81 10.58 -5.30 -12.80
CA ASP A 81 9.73 -5.19 -13.98
C ASP A 81 9.81 -3.76 -14.54
N TYR A 82 9.11 -3.49 -15.64
CA TYR A 82 8.96 -2.12 -16.14
C TYR A 82 8.14 -1.27 -15.16
N PRO A 83 8.48 0.02 -15.01
CA PRO A 83 7.78 0.90 -14.08
C PRO A 83 6.33 1.13 -14.50
N ASN A 84 5.49 1.41 -13.51
CA ASN A 84 4.10 1.81 -13.73
C ASN A 84 4.04 3.24 -14.28
N VAL A 85 2.96 3.56 -14.98
CA VAL A 85 2.66 4.91 -15.48
C VAL A 85 1.83 5.67 -14.45
N TYR A 86 2.04 6.99 -14.31
CA TYR A 86 1.20 7.81 -13.41
C TYR A 86 -0.23 7.99 -13.91
N GLY A 87 -0.45 7.84 -15.23
CA GLY A 87 -1.78 7.70 -15.83
C GLY A 87 -2.28 8.91 -16.61
N VAL A 88 -3.54 8.84 -17.00
CA VAL A 88 -4.26 9.87 -17.76
C VAL A 88 -5.26 10.56 -16.84
N ALA A 89 -5.30 11.89 -16.88
CA ALA A 89 -6.30 12.66 -16.17
C ALA A 89 -7.64 12.65 -16.92
N THR A 90 -7.66 13.18 -18.14
CA THR A 90 -8.87 13.30 -18.96
C THR A 90 -8.52 13.78 -20.37
N TRP A 91 -9.39 13.51 -21.34
CA TRP A 91 -9.35 14.18 -22.64
C TRP A 91 -10.04 15.55 -22.58
N LEU A 92 -9.60 16.48 -23.43
CA LEU A 92 -10.33 17.71 -23.72
C LEU A 92 -11.38 17.47 -24.81
N ASP A 93 -12.26 18.44 -25.01
CA ASP A 93 -13.31 18.39 -26.02
C ASP A 93 -12.72 18.15 -27.43
N LYS A 94 -13.48 17.46 -28.28
CA LYS A 94 -13.11 17.15 -29.68
C LYS A 94 -11.76 16.44 -29.89
N ASP A 95 -11.24 15.80 -28.84
CA ASP A 95 -9.93 15.15 -28.82
C ASP A 95 -8.76 16.11 -29.12
N GLU A 96 -8.92 17.42 -28.87
CA GLU A 96 -7.89 18.43 -29.18
C GLU A 96 -6.60 18.20 -28.41
N ASN A 97 -6.71 17.84 -27.12
CA ASN A 97 -5.58 17.50 -26.26
C ASN A 97 -5.98 16.43 -25.25
N VAL A 98 -4.98 15.77 -24.67
CA VAL A 98 -5.13 14.90 -23.51
C VAL A 98 -4.33 15.44 -22.33
N LEU A 99 -4.91 15.38 -21.14
CA LEU A 99 -4.24 15.68 -19.88
C LEU A 99 -3.68 14.38 -19.29
N ILE A 100 -2.38 14.34 -19.03
CA ILE A 100 -1.69 13.20 -18.40
C ILE A 100 -0.96 13.65 -17.14
N TYR A 101 -0.54 12.68 -16.33
CA TYR A 101 0.22 12.94 -15.10
C TYR A 101 1.70 12.62 -15.27
N ASP A 102 2.56 13.46 -14.68
CA ASP A 102 3.80 12.96 -14.08
C ASP A 102 3.59 12.70 -12.57
N GLU A 103 4.66 12.54 -11.80
CA GLU A 103 4.60 12.31 -10.36
C GLU A 103 3.77 13.38 -9.63
N LEU A 104 3.93 14.65 -9.96
CA LEU A 104 3.37 15.77 -9.21
C LEU A 104 2.40 16.62 -10.03
N ASP A 105 2.57 16.65 -11.35
CA ASP A 105 2.01 17.65 -12.24
C ASP A 105 1.04 17.09 -13.29
N LEU A 106 0.09 17.94 -13.69
CA LEU A 106 -0.72 17.75 -14.89
C LEU A 106 0.01 18.33 -16.10
N TRP A 107 -0.02 17.58 -17.20
CA TRP A 107 0.55 17.96 -18.48
C TRP A 107 -0.50 17.91 -19.57
N MET A 108 -0.55 18.95 -20.39
CA MET A 108 -1.33 18.97 -21.63
C MET A 108 -0.49 18.43 -22.78
N VAL A 109 -1.03 17.46 -23.51
CA VAL A 109 -0.35 16.78 -24.60
C VAL A 109 -1.23 16.75 -25.85
N ASP A 110 -0.63 17.15 -26.97
CA ASP A 110 -1.24 17.08 -28.29
C ASP A 110 -1.14 15.63 -28.82
N PRO A 111 -2.27 14.95 -29.06
CA PRO A 111 -2.29 13.56 -29.54
C PRO A 111 -1.77 13.41 -30.98
N SER A 112 -1.66 14.50 -31.75
CA SER A 112 -1.03 14.50 -33.07
C SER A 112 0.49 14.64 -33.02
N GLY A 113 1.05 15.03 -31.86
CA GLY A 113 2.47 15.25 -31.61
C GLY A 113 3.09 16.42 -32.38
N LYS A 114 2.29 17.36 -32.88
CA LYS A 114 2.77 18.60 -33.52
C LYS A 114 3.27 19.60 -32.48
N MET A 115 2.66 19.60 -31.29
CA MET A 115 3.07 20.41 -30.16
C MET A 115 3.79 19.58 -29.08
N SER A 116 4.81 20.17 -28.46
CA SER A 116 5.48 19.55 -27.31
C SER A 116 4.58 19.57 -26.07
N PRO A 117 4.68 18.57 -25.17
CA PRO A 117 3.98 18.57 -23.90
C PRO A 117 4.18 19.86 -23.10
N TYR A 118 3.09 20.38 -22.54
CA TYR A 118 3.08 21.62 -21.76
C TYR A 118 2.62 21.33 -20.33
N ARG A 119 3.44 21.70 -19.34
CA ARG A 119 3.11 21.51 -17.92
C ARG A 119 2.10 22.57 -17.47
N LEU A 120 0.99 22.13 -16.91
CA LEU A 120 -0.11 23.00 -16.45
C LEU A 120 0.09 23.46 -15.00
N THR A 121 0.59 22.59 -14.13
CA THR A 121 0.73 22.84 -12.70
C THR A 121 2.19 23.05 -12.29
N ASN A 122 2.44 23.43 -11.03
CA ASN A 122 3.76 23.73 -10.46
C ASN A 122 4.07 22.86 -9.23
N GLY A 123 3.67 21.59 -9.30
CA GLY A 123 3.82 20.56 -8.28
C GLY A 123 5.27 20.26 -7.97
N LYS A 124 6.13 20.17 -8.99
CA LYS A 124 7.57 20.02 -8.80
C LYS A 124 8.20 21.11 -7.92
N GLU A 125 7.78 22.36 -8.08
CA GLU A 125 8.33 23.48 -7.31
C GLU A 125 7.71 23.55 -5.90
N THR A 126 6.44 23.18 -5.78
CA THR A 126 5.67 23.28 -4.54
C THR A 126 5.64 22.00 -3.71
N HIS A 127 6.26 20.91 -4.21
CA HIS A 127 6.16 19.57 -3.64
C HIS A 127 4.70 19.09 -3.46
N THR A 128 3.81 19.54 -4.33
CA THR A 128 2.39 19.22 -4.29
C THR A 128 2.02 18.34 -5.48
N GLU A 129 1.45 17.18 -5.21
CA GLU A 129 0.83 16.35 -6.25
C GLU A 129 -0.57 16.88 -6.58
N TYR A 130 -0.85 17.04 -7.86
CA TYR A 130 -2.16 17.43 -8.38
C TYR A 130 -2.83 16.27 -9.11
N ARG A 131 -4.08 15.97 -8.77
CA ARG A 131 -4.90 14.94 -9.42
C ARG A 131 -6.29 15.46 -9.77
N TYR A 132 -6.77 15.22 -10.98
CA TYR A 132 -8.06 15.70 -11.44
C TYR A 132 -9.24 15.00 -10.74
N ILE A 133 -10.23 15.77 -10.30
CA ILE A 133 -11.50 15.27 -9.76
C ILE A 133 -12.58 15.26 -10.85
N HIS A 134 -13.03 14.06 -11.19
CA HIS A 134 -14.15 13.85 -12.11
C HIS A 134 -15.50 14.19 -11.45
N LEU A 135 -15.97 15.42 -11.64
CA LEU A 135 -17.28 15.88 -11.17
C LEU A 135 -18.44 15.43 -12.08
N ASP A 136 -18.17 15.10 -13.34
CA ASP A 136 -19.17 14.55 -14.27
C ASP A 136 -18.81 13.09 -14.60
N LYS A 137 -19.51 12.14 -13.97
CA LYS A 137 -19.27 10.71 -14.19
C LYS A 137 -19.85 10.20 -15.51
N LYS A 138 -20.67 10.99 -16.21
CA LYS A 138 -21.29 10.55 -17.48
C LYS A 138 -20.35 10.75 -18.66
N ASN A 139 -19.47 11.76 -18.59
CA ASN A 139 -18.53 12.07 -19.64
C ASN A 139 -17.11 11.77 -19.17
N ASN A 140 -16.37 10.96 -19.93
CA ASN A 140 -14.96 10.64 -19.65
C ASN A 140 -14.00 11.72 -20.21
N TYR A 141 -14.50 12.92 -20.50
CA TYR A 141 -13.76 14.04 -21.09
C TYR A 141 -14.36 15.38 -20.65
N LEU A 142 -13.55 16.44 -20.76
CA LEU A 142 -13.94 17.80 -20.37
C LEU A 142 -14.74 18.49 -21.48
N VAL A 143 -16.06 18.61 -21.29
CA VAL A 143 -16.95 19.37 -22.17
C VAL A 143 -17.14 20.79 -21.66
N GLY A 144 -16.65 21.80 -22.40
CA GLY A 144 -16.96 23.21 -22.18
C GLY A 144 -16.61 23.76 -20.79
N ARG A 145 -15.63 23.16 -20.09
CA ARG A 145 -15.14 23.62 -18.78
C ARG A 145 -13.73 24.16 -18.91
N ASP A 146 -13.57 25.46 -18.68
CA ASP A 146 -12.27 26.10 -18.52
C ASP A 146 -11.62 25.76 -17.16
N SER A 147 -12.44 25.62 -16.12
CA SER A 147 -11.97 25.33 -14.76
C SER A 147 -12.20 23.88 -14.36
N ILE A 148 -11.16 23.27 -13.81
CA ILE A 148 -11.17 21.91 -13.25
C ILE A 148 -10.89 21.95 -11.75
N LEU A 149 -11.46 20.99 -11.03
CA LEU A 149 -11.16 20.77 -9.62
C LEU A 149 -10.03 19.75 -9.52
N LEU A 150 -8.98 20.09 -8.78
CA LEU A 150 -7.85 19.22 -8.51
C LEU A 150 -7.85 18.85 -7.03
N HIS A 151 -7.59 17.59 -6.71
CA HIS A 151 -7.12 17.15 -5.41
C HIS A 151 -5.62 17.40 -5.32
N THR A 152 -5.17 17.88 -4.16
CA THR A 152 -3.79 18.23 -3.90
C THR A 152 -3.26 17.40 -2.75
N THR A 153 -2.03 16.90 -2.84
CA THR A 153 -1.33 16.23 -1.73
C THR A 153 0.08 16.83 -1.58
N ASP A 154 0.40 17.42 -0.44
CA ASP A 154 1.76 17.86 -0.13
C ASP A 154 2.64 16.62 0.17
N LYS A 155 3.70 16.40 -0.60
CA LYS A 155 4.55 15.20 -0.46
C LYS A 155 5.53 15.26 0.71
N ASN A 156 5.64 16.40 1.40
CA ASN A 156 6.42 16.53 2.62
C ASN A 156 5.57 16.29 3.88
N THR A 157 4.34 16.79 3.91
CA THR A 157 3.45 16.76 5.10
C THR A 157 2.30 15.76 4.99
N TYR A 158 1.96 15.32 3.77
CA TYR A 158 0.77 14.54 3.43
C TYR A 158 -0.57 15.26 3.61
N GLU A 159 -0.53 16.58 3.86
CA GLU A 159 -1.74 17.39 3.88
C GLU A 159 -2.40 17.38 2.51
N GLU A 160 -3.70 17.13 2.50
CA GLU A 160 -4.48 17.09 1.27
C GLU A 160 -5.46 18.26 1.20
N GLY A 161 -6.04 18.45 0.03
CA GLY A 161 -7.05 19.47 -0.17
C GLY A 161 -7.60 19.47 -1.58
N TYR A 162 -8.34 20.53 -1.91
CA TYR A 162 -8.78 20.79 -3.27
C TYR A 162 -8.33 22.16 -3.74
N VAL A 163 -8.20 22.32 -5.06
CA VAL A 163 -7.98 23.63 -5.69
C VAL A 163 -8.72 23.70 -7.02
N TRP A 164 -9.28 24.87 -7.31
CA TRP A 164 -9.79 25.15 -8.66
C TRP A 164 -8.64 25.64 -9.54
N TYR A 165 -8.51 25.09 -10.74
CA TYR A 165 -7.52 25.49 -11.73
C TYR A 165 -8.20 25.84 -13.05
N SER A 166 -7.97 27.06 -13.56
CA SER A 166 -8.41 27.49 -14.90
C SER A 166 -7.31 27.18 -15.90
N ILE A 167 -7.64 26.36 -16.89
CA ILE A 167 -6.71 25.90 -17.93
C ILE A 167 -6.33 27.08 -18.85
N SER A 168 -7.29 27.85 -19.35
CA SER A 168 -7.01 28.97 -20.26
C SER A 168 -6.22 30.11 -19.61
N LYS A 169 -6.48 30.38 -18.32
CA LYS A 169 -5.78 31.44 -17.58
C LYS A 169 -4.50 30.96 -16.91
N ASN A 170 -4.24 29.65 -16.92
CA ASN A 170 -3.17 29.01 -16.17
C ASN A 170 -3.10 29.50 -14.72
N ARG A 171 -4.25 29.48 -14.01
CA ARG A 171 -4.39 30.14 -12.70
C ARG A 171 -5.10 29.26 -11.68
N PHE A 172 -4.51 29.18 -10.49
CA PHE A 172 -5.12 28.57 -9.31
C PHE A 172 -6.04 29.54 -8.57
N TYR A 173 -7.14 29.00 -8.08
CA TYR A 173 -8.06 29.61 -7.15
C TYR A 173 -8.10 28.73 -5.89
N PRO A 174 -7.23 29.02 -4.90
CA PRO A 174 -7.05 28.17 -3.74
C PRO A 174 -8.34 28.07 -2.93
N ILE A 175 -8.53 26.89 -2.35
CA ILE A 175 -9.50 26.65 -1.28
C ILE A 175 -8.71 26.66 0.04
N VAL A 176 -9.39 26.91 1.16
CA VAL A 176 -8.79 26.79 2.50
C VAL A 176 -8.09 25.43 2.64
N LYS A 177 -6.79 25.46 2.92
CA LYS A 177 -6.00 24.28 3.28
C LYS A 177 -6.10 24.06 4.78
N GLU A 178 -6.36 22.81 5.16
CA GLU A 178 -6.36 22.35 6.55
C GLU A 178 -5.38 21.17 6.64
N ASN A 179 -4.85 20.89 7.84
CA ASN A 179 -3.98 19.72 8.05
C ASN A 179 -4.82 18.43 8.16
N LEU A 180 -5.43 18.04 7.04
CA LEU A 180 -6.36 16.93 6.91
C LEU A 180 -6.13 16.18 5.58
N SER A 181 -6.52 14.91 5.53
CA SER A 181 -6.74 14.18 4.28
C SER A 181 -8.14 14.53 3.75
N TYR A 182 -8.28 14.62 2.43
CA TYR A 182 -9.53 14.93 1.73
C TYR A 182 -9.83 13.80 0.74
N SER A 183 -11.08 13.33 0.73
CA SER A 183 -11.46 12.23 -0.15
C SER A 183 -11.19 12.53 -1.63
N SER A 184 -10.37 11.72 -2.30
CA SER A 184 -10.14 11.82 -3.75
C SER A 184 -11.40 11.59 -4.62
N ARG A 185 -12.54 11.23 -4.01
CA ARG A 185 -13.83 11.08 -4.68
C ARG A 185 -14.84 12.05 -4.09
N ILE A 186 -15.41 12.88 -4.97
CA ILE A 186 -16.51 13.79 -4.65
C ILE A 186 -17.76 13.32 -5.38
N TYR A 187 -18.88 13.20 -4.67
CA TYR A 187 -20.18 12.92 -5.26
C TYR A 187 -20.89 14.23 -5.55
N PHE A 188 -20.88 14.67 -6.81
CA PHE A 188 -21.48 15.93 -7.24
C PHE A 188 -22.79 15.69 -8.00
N ASP A 189 -23.86 16.36 -7.57
CA ASP A 189 -25.11 16.45 -8.31
C ASP A 189 -25.16 17.79 -9.06
N LYS A 190 -25.13 17.73 -10.40
CA LYS A 190 -25.14 18.92 -11.27
C LYS A 190 -26.46 19.71 -11.21
N LYS A 191 -27.59 19.05 -10.98
CA LYS A 191 -28.92 19.70 -10.93
C LYS A 191 -29.07 20.49 -9.64
N LEU A 192 -28.68 19.88 -8.52
CA LEU A 192 -28.72 20.51 -7.19
C LEU A 192 -27.54 21.47 -6.98
N LYS A 193 -26.48 21.32 -7.78
CA LYS A 193 -25.18 21.99 -7.61
C LYS A 193 -24.57 21.72 -6.23
N THR A 194 -24.78 20.52 -5.71
CA THR A 194 -24.36 20.12 -4.37
C THR A 194 -23.37 18.97 -4.47
N ALA A 195 -22.36 18.96 -3.61
CA ALA A 195 -21.41 17.87 -3.53
C ALA A 195 -21.25 17.30 -2.13
N LEU A 196 -20.95 16.01 -2.06
CA LEU A 196 -20.60 15.28 -0.85
C LEU A 196 -19.16 14.79 -0.94
N PHE A 197 -18.42 14.98 0.15
CA PHE A 197 -17.05 14.49 0.31
C PHE A 197 -16.76 14.25 1.80
N ALA A 198 -15.61 13.68 2.12
CA ALA A 198 -15.15 13.53 3.51
C ALA A 198 -13.75 14.12 3.67
N LYS A 199 -13.42 14.53 4.89
CA LYS A 199 -12.08 14.93 5.30
C LYS A 199 -11.75 14.33 6.66
N GLU A 200 -10.52 13.87 6.85
CA GLU A 200 -10.10 13.12 8.03
C GLU A 200 -8.70 13.49 8.51
N SER A 201 -8.41 13.15 9.75
CA SER A 201 -7.06 13.01 10.27
C SER A 201 -7.01 11.76 11.13
N PHE A 202 -5.85 11.41 11.67
CA PHE A 202 -5.76 10.37 12.70
C PHE A 202 -6.75 10.60 13.86
N LEU A 203 -7.01 11.87 14.20
CA LEU A 203 -7.91 12.29 15.28
C LEU A 203 -9.33 12.63 14.80
N GLN A 204 -9.52 13.00 13.54
CA GLN A 204 -10.82 13.42 13.02
C GLN A 204 -11.45 12.33 12.17
N TYR A 205 -12.62 11.83 12.60
CA TYR A 205 -13.39 10.87 11.82
C TYR A 205 -13.84 11.49 10.47
N PRO A 206 -13.88 10.72 9.36
CA PRO A 206 -14.32 11.16 8.04
C PRO A 206 -15.85 11.38 7.96
N ASP A 207 -16.37 12.34 8.73
CA ASP A 207 -17.77 12.75 8.63
C ASP A 207 -18.05 13.39 7.26
N LEU A 208 -19.23 13.11 6.72
CA LEU A 208 -19.67 13.65 5.43
C LEU A 208 -19.86 15.17 5.51
N GLN A 209 -19.24 15.84 4.56
CA GLN A 209 -19.34 17.27 4.33
C GLN A 209 -20.21 17.52 3.11
N LEU A 210 -21.18 18.41 3.25
CA LEU A 210 -22.01 18.94 2.18
C LEU A 210 -21.45 20.30 1.73
N VAL A 211 -21.33 20.50 0.43
CA VAL A 211 -20.94 21.78 -0.16
C VAL A 211 -21.91 22.19 -1.27
N ASN A 212 -22.49 23.38 -1.15
CA ASN A 212 -23.39 23.95 -2.14
C ASN A 212 -22.64 24.87 -3.10
N ASN A 213 -22.99 24.79 -4.38
CA ASN A 213 -22.34 25.48 -5.50
C ASN A 213 -20.81 25.26 -5.58
N LEU A 214 -20.32 24.14 -5.02
CA LEU A 214 -18.89 23.84 -4.92
C LEU A 214 -18.06 24.95 -4.24
N ASN A 215 -18.68 25.73 -3.35
CA ASN A 215 -17.99 26.72 -2.53
C ASN A 215 -17.41 26.08 -1.27
N PHE A 216 -16.20 25.55 -1.38
CA PHE A 216 -15.53 24.83 -0.30
C PHE A 216 -15.13 25.71 0.91
N ASN A 217 -15.36 27.03 0.86
CA ASN A 217 -15.22 27.91 2.02
C ASN A 217 -16.45 27.86 2.96
N LYS A 218 -17.54 27.22 2.53
CA LYS A 218 -18.76 27.05 3.33
C LYS A 218 -19.16 25.57 3.33
N LEU A 219 -18.69 24.85 4.35
CA LEU A 219 -18.94 23.44 4.55
C LEU A 219 -20.03 23.23 5.60
N GLU A 220 -20.92 22.26 5.37
CA GLU A 220 -21.90 21.79 6.34
C GLU A 220 -21.60 20.32 6.67
N LYS A 221 -21.32 20.02 7.94
CA LYS A 221 -21.15 18.64 8.41
C LYS A 221 -22.53 18.02 8.58
N ILE A 222 -22.81 16.92 7.87
CA ILE A 222 -24.13 16.27 7.85
C ILE A 222 -24.14 14.87 8.47
N SER A 223 -23.00 14.41 9.00
CA SER A 223 -22.92 13.17 9.80
C SER A 223 -22.16 13.38 11.10
N ASP A 224 -22.40 12.47 12.04
CA ASP A 224 -21.65 12.33 13.29
C ASP A 224 -21.57 10.84 13.63
N VAL A 225 -20.69 10.11 12.95
CA VAL A 225 -20.69 8.63 12.95
C VAL A 225 -19.90 8.03 14.12
N ASN A 226 -18.91 8.77 14.66
CA ASN A 226 -18.04 8.28 15.73
C ASN A 226 -18.02 9.18 17.00
N PRO A 227 -19.17 9.61 17.53
CA PRO A 227 -19.20 10.46 18.74
C PRO A 227 -18.63 9.74 19.98
N GLN A 228 -18.59 8.41 19.97
CA GLN A 228 -17.98 7.59 21.03
C GLN A 228 -16.47 7.76 21.16
N GLN A 229 -15.78 8.27 20.13
CA GLN A 229 -14.33 8.49 20.15
C GLN A 229 -13.86 9.29 21.38
N LYS A 230 -14.65 10.28 21.81
CA LYS A 230 -14.35 11.12 22.97
C LYS A 230 -14.20 10.35 24.29
N ASN A 231 -14.67 9.09 24.33
CA ASN A 231 -14.62 8.22 25.50
C ASN A 231 -13.37 7.32 25.52
N TYR A 232 -12.48 7.42 24.53
CA TYR A 232 -11.31 6.56 24.39
C TYR A 232 -9.99 7.36 24.37
N ASN A 233 -8.94 6.80 24.97
CA ASN A 233 -7.58 7.30 24.83
C ASN A 233 -7.07 6.99 23.42
N TRP A 234 -7.13 7.97 22.52
CA TRP A 234 -6.85 7.74 21.09
C TRP A 234 -5.34 7.67 20.75
N GLY A 235 -4.54 8.51 21.41
CA GLY A 235 -3.11 8.66 21.13
C GLY A 235 -2.80 9.76 20.11
N THR A 236 -1.53 9.83 19.71
CA THR A 236 -1.05 10.73 18.66
C THR A 236 -0.26 9.93 17.62
N ILE A 237 -0.12 10.47 16.41
CA ILE A 237 0.71 9.91 15.35
C ILE A 237 1.62 11.00 14.79
N GLU A 238 2.87 10.66 14.50
CA GLU A 238 3.84 11.57 13.87
C GLU A 238 4.75 10.84 12.89
N LEU A 239 5.34 11.58 11.95
CA LEU A 239 6.45 11.08 11.16
C LEU A 239 7.76 11.18 11.93
N VAL A 240 8.52 10.10 11.92
CA VAL A 240 9.91 10.08 12.35
C VAL A 240 10.81 9.84 11.15
N LYS A 241 12.00 10.44 11.15
CA LYS A 241 13.00 10.29 10.10
C LYS A 241 14.34 9.90 10.69
N TRP A 242 15.02 8.95 10.06
CA TRP A 242 16.35 8.49 10.46
C TRP A 242 17.19 8.11 9.24
N ILE A 243 18.48 7.94 9.44
CA ILE A 243 19.41 7.49 8.40
C ILE A 243 19.52 5.97 8.48
N ASP A 244 19.26 5.28 7.38
CA ASP A 244 19.42 3.83 7.28
C ASP A 244 20.91 3.42 7.19
N PRO A 245 21.24 2.12 7.26
CA PRO A 245 22.63 1.66 7.17
C PRO A 245 23.33 1.99 5.85
N ASP A 246 22.58 2.29 4.78
CA ASP A 246 23.11 2.69 3.47
C ASP A 246 23.29 4.23 3.36
N GLY A 247 23.03 4.97 4.44
CA GLY A 247 23.19 6.43 4.49
C GLY A 247 22.01 7.21 3.92
N LYS A 248 20.88 6.55 3.62
CA LYS A 248 19.69 7.19 3.06
C LYS A 248 18.77 7.67 4.17
N LEU A 249 18.19 8.85 3.97
CA LEU A 249 17.11 9.34 4.83
C LEU A 249 15.85 8.53 4.55
N THR A 250 15.39 7.80 5.56
CA THR A 250 14.11 7.07 5.54
C THR A 250 13.16 7.63 6.60
N LYS A 251 11.93 7.12 6.62
CA LYS A 251 10.83 7.61 7.46
C LYS A 251 9.93 6.47 7.93
N GLY A 252 9.06 6.80 8.89
CA GLY A 252 8.05 5.90 9.40
C GLY A 252 7.06 6.62 10.30
N LEU A 253 5.97 5.93 10.63
CA LEU A 253 4.97 6.40 11.57
C LEU A 253 5.37 6.02 13.00
N LEU A 254 5.18 6.93 13.94
CA LEU A 254 5.27 6.68 15.37
C LEU A 254 3.94 7.04 16.03
N VAL A 255 3.28 6.06 16.63
CA VAL A 255 2.06 6.26 17.43
C VAL A 255 2.42 6.22 18.90
N LYS A 256 1.93 7.21 19.66
CA LYS A 256 2.14 7.32 21.11
C LYS A 256 0.82 7.24 21.87
N PRO A 257 0.81 6.69 23.10
CA PRO A 257 -0.34 6.76 24.00
C PRO A 257 -0.85 8.20 24.21
N ALA A 258 -2.12 8.36 24.54
CA ALA A 258 -2.74 9.69 24.73
C ALA A 258 -2.11 10.46 25.91
N ASP A 259 -1.67 9.73 26.94
CA ASP A 259 -1.02 10.20 28.16
C ASP A 259 0.51 10.01 28.12
N PHE A 260 1.10 10.08 26.93
CA PHE A 260 2.53 9.87 26.73
C PHE A 260 3.39 10.84 27.56
N ASP A 261 4.32 10.28 28.33
CA ASP A 261 5.32 10.98 29.12
C ASP A 261 6.71 10.53 28.67
N PRO A 262 7.55 11.42 28.10
CA PRO A 262 8.86 11.05 27.60
C PRO A 262 9.82 10.51 28.68
N ASN A 263 9.51 10.67 29.97
CA ASN A 263 10.32 10.16 31.08
C ASN A 263 9.94 8.73 31.50
N LYS A 264 8.83 8.18 30.97
CA LYS A 264 8.43 6.79 31.20
C LYS A 264 9.04 5.86 30.15
N LYS A 265 9.09 4.58 30.49
CA LYS A 265 9.48 3.50 29.58
C LYS A 265 8.25 2.74 29.11
N TYR A 266 8.05 2.72 27.79
CA TYR A 266 6.92 2.04 27.16
C TYR A 266 7.37 0.76 26.46
N PRO A 267 6.54 -0.30 26.45
CA PRO A 267 6.68 -1.38 25.48
C PRO A 267 6.40 -0.84 24.07
N MET A 268 7.08 -1.39 23.08
CA MET A 268 6.89 -1.01 21.68
C MET A 268 6.51 -2.22 20.82
N ILE A 269 5.56 -2.03 19.90
CA ILE A 269 5.29 -3.00 18.84
C ILE A 269 5.73 -2.37 17.52
N VAL A 270 6.60 -3.06 16.80
CA VAL A 270 6.96 -2.72 15.43
C VAL A 270 5.97 -3.41 14.49
N ASN A 271 5.25 -2.64 13.68
CA ASN A 271 4.32 -3.17 12.69
C ASN A 271 4.67 -2.61 11.32
N PHE A 272 4.71 -3.43 10.27
CA PHE A 272 5.05 -2.95 8.93
C PHE A 272 4.53 -3.91 7.86
N TYR A 273 4.53 -3.42 6.62
CA TYR A 273 4.27 -4.23 5.44
C TYR A 273 5.17 -3.79 4.28
N GLU A 274 5.01 -2.55 3.81
CA GLU A 274 5.90 -1.89 2.85
C GLU A 274 6.10 -0.42 3.26
N LYS A 275 5.53 0.55 2.52
CA LYS A 275 5.48 1.96 2.89
C LYS A 275 4.08 2.31 3.39
N GLU A 276 3.96 2.89 4.57
CA GLU A 276 2.67 3.24 5.20
C GLU A 276 2.59 4.70 5.65
N SER A 277 3.68 5.47 5.52
CA SER A 277 3.73 6.87 5.96
C SER A 277 2.71 7.78 5.26
N ASP A 278 2.33 7.45 4.03
CA ASP A 278 1.29 8.16 3.27
C ASP A 278 -0.08 8.09 3.98
N ASN A 279 -0.28 7.12 4.87
CA ASN A 279 -1.51 6.95 5.66
C ASN A 279 -1.45 7.67 7.03
N ILE A 280 -0.57 8.68 7.22
CA ILE A 280 -0.46 9.40 8.50
C ILE A 280 -1.77 10.12 8.90
N LEU A 281 -2.46 10.73 7.93
CA LEU A 281 -3.73 11.43 8.18
C LEU A 281 -4.95 10.50 8.15
N ARG A 282 -4.78 9.21 7.89
CA ARG A 282 -5.91 8.29 7.86
C ARG A 282 -6.47 8.06 9.26
N HIS A 283 -7.79 8.22 9.41
CA HIS A 283 -8.50 7.89 10.64
C HIS A 283 -8.53 6.36 10.85
N ARG A 284 -8.31 5.92 12.10
CA ARG A 284 -8.19 4.49 12.44
C ARG A 284 -9.10 4.14 13.60
N ALA A 285 -10.37 3.86 13.32
CA ALA A 285 -11.30 3.42 14.35
C ALA A 285 -10.88 2.05 14.94
N PRO A 286 -11.07 1.81 16.25
CA PRO A 286 -10.92 0.49 16.85
C PRO A 286 -11.84 -0.53 16.18
N GLU A 287 -11.24 -1.57 15.61
CA GLU A 287 -11.97 -2.73 15.07
C GLU A 287 -11.13 -4.01 15.25
N PRO A 288 -11.76 -5.18 15.37
CA PRO A 288 -11.06 -6.47 15.30
C PRO A 288 -10.39 -6.61 13.93
N ASN A 289 -9.11 -6.29 13.81
CA ASN A 289 -8.44 -6.26 12.51
C ASN A 289 -8.23 -7.69 11.97
N ARG A 290 -8.10 -7.84 10.65
CA ARG A 290 -7.93 -9.15 10.00
C ARG A 290 -6.46 -9.60 9.91
N SER A 291 -5.49 -8.69 9.97
CA SER A 291 -4.10 -9.01 9.61
C SER A 291 -3.04 -8.06 10.17
N SER A 292 -3.42 -7.05 10.94
CA SER A 292 -2.51 -6.07 11.52
C SER A 292 -2.96 -5.69 12.93
N ILE A 293 -2.07 -5.10 13.73
CA ILE A 293 -2.48 -4.47 14.98
C ILE A 293 -3.40 -3.27 14.73
N ASN A 294 -4.34 -3.01 15.64
CA ASN A 294 -5.11 -1.77 15.64
C ASN A 294 -4.37 -0.69 16.45
N TYR A 295 -3.98 0.41 15.80
CA TYR A 295 -3.07 1.38 16.42
C TYR A 295 -3.65 2.04 17.65
N VAL A 296 -4.91 2.47 17.57
CA VAL A 296 -5.62 3.13 18.67
C VAL A 296 -5.81 2.15 19.82
N PHE A 297 -6.17 0.90 19.54
CA PHE A 297 -6.33 -0.12 20.56
C PHE A 297 -5.05 -0.34 21.37
N TYR A 298 -3.91 -0.57 20.71
CA TYR A 298 -2.64 -0.80 21.41
C TYR A 298 -2.08 0.49 22.06
N ALA A 299 -2.21 1.66 21.43
CA ALA A 299 -1.82 2.93 22.03
C ALA A 299 -2.62 3.25 23.31
N SER A 300 -3.94 2.98 23.31
CA SER A 300 -4.80 3.13 24.49
C SER A 300 -4.40 2.22 25.67
N ARG A 301 -3.65 1.14 25.38
CA ARG A 301 -3.10 0.19 26.35
C ARG A 301 -1.65 0.51 26.73
N GLY A 302 -1.11 1.66 26.35
CA GLY A 302 0.23 2.08 26.71
C GLY A 302 1.34 1.46 25.87
N TYR A 303 1.05 0.99 24.65
CA TYR A 303 2.09 0.64 23.70
C TYR A 303 2.49 1.85 22.86
N VAL A 304 3.78 2.00 22.62
CA VAL A 304 4.28 2.76 21.46
C VAL A 304 4.21 1.86 20.23
N ILE A 305 3.84 2.42 19.08
CA ILE A 305 3.83 1.67 17.82
C ILE A 305 4.74 2.37 16.84
N PHE A 306 5.66 1.60 16.26
CA PHE A 306 6.55 2.08 15.21
C PHE A 306 6.29 1.33 13.91
N ASN A 307 6.00 2.07 12.84
CA ASN A 307 5.80 1.52 11.50
C ASN A 307 6.78 2.15 10.50
N PRO A 308 7.93 1.51 10.23
CA PRO A 308 8.91 2.00 9.27
C PRO A 308 8.47 1.80 7.82
N ASP A 309 8.74 2.77 6.95
CA ASP A 309 8.65 2.58 5.50
C ASP A 309 9.84 1.76 5.01
N ILE A 310 9.55 0.60 4.42
CA ILE A 310 10.57 -0.31 3.89
C ILE A 310 10.79 -0.02 2.42
N THR A 311 12.05 0.26 2.06
CA THR A 311 12.52 0.34 0.68
C THR A 311 13.34 -0.89 0.36
N TYR A 312 13.24 -1.40 -0.86
CA TYR A 312 13.80 -2.70 -1.20
C TYR A 312 14.93 -2.61 -2.22
N LYS A 313 15.96 -3.42 -2.00
CA LYS A 313 16.96 -3.75 -3.01
C LYS A 313 16.55 -5.02 -3.75
N ILE A 314 16.51 -4.95 -5.08
CA ILE A 314 16.23 -6.11 -5.94
C ILE A 314 17.17 -7.27 -5.57
N GLY A 315 16.61 -8.46 -5.40
CA GLY A 315 17.28 -9.68 -4.97
C GLY A 315 17.35 -9.88 -3.45
N TYR A 316 17.27 -8.81 -2.66
CA TYR A 316 17.56 -8.85 -1.22
C TYR A 316 16.44 -8.26 -0.35
N PRO A 317 15.17 -8.59 -0.59
CA PRO A 317 14.05 -7.99 0.15
C PRO A 317 14.12 -8.22 1.66
N GLY A 318 14.52 -9.42 2.10
CA GLY A 318 14.59 -9.74 3.54
C GLY A 318 15.68 -8.93 4.25
N LYS A 319 16.83 -8.76 3.59
CA LYS A 319 17.94 -7.94 4.09
C LYS A 319 17.55 -6.46 4.17
N SER A 320 16.89 -5.93 3.14
CA SER A 320 16.36 -4.56 3.17
C SER A 320 15.39 -4.33 4.33
N ALA A 321 14.47 -5.27 4.56
CA ALA A 321 13.55 -5.20 5.70
C ALA A 321 14.30 -5.20 7.04
N LEU A 322 15.28 -6.10 7.21
CA LEU A 322 16.12 -6.16 8.41
C LEU A 322 16.84 -4.85 8.68
N ASP A 323 17.50 -4.29 7.67
CA ASP A 323 18.33 -3.09 7.82
C ASP A 323 17.48 -1.86 8.18
N ILE A 324 16.33 -1.68 7.52
CA ILE A 324 15.39 -0.59 7.82
C ILE A 324 14.75 -0.76 9.20
N VAL A 325 14.23 -1.94 9.51
CA VAL A 325 13.53 -2.20 10.78
C VAL A 325 14.48 -2.06 11.96
N GLU A 326 15.67 -2.67 11.92
CA GLU A 326 16.62 -2.56 13.04
C GLU A 326 17.14 -1.13 13.24
N SER A 327 17.49 -0.43 12.16
CA SER A 327 17.98 0.95 12.26
C SER A 327 16.90 1.88 12.82
N GLY A 328 15.65 1.71 12.38
CA GLY A 328 14.51 2.46 12.87
C GLY A 328 14.23 2.18 14.36
N VAL A 329 14.23 0.90 14.77
CA VAL A 329 14.08 0.56 16.19
C VAL A 329 15.20 1.14 17.03
N LYS A 330 16.47 1.05 16.59
CA LYS A 330 17.61 1.68 17.29
C LYS A 330 17.42 3.19 17.44
N TYR A 331 16.92 3.87 16.40
CA TYR A 331 16.60 5.29 16.45
C TYR A 331 15.50 5.61 17.47
N ILE A 332 14.42 4.81 17.54
CA ILE A 332 13.36 5.03 18.54
C ILE A 332 13.87 4.75 19.95
N LEU A 333 14.64 3.68 20.14
CA LEU A 333 15.27 3.36 21.43
C LEU A 333 16.17 4.51 21.91
N SER A 334 16.90 5.17 21.01
CA SER A 334 17.77 6.30 21.36
C SER A 334 17.00 7.54 21.85
N LYS A 335 15.68 7.60 21.67
CA LYS A 335 14.83 8.66 22.25
C LYS A 335 14.56 8.49 23.73
N GLY A 336 14.88 7.33 24.30
CA GLY A 336 14.88 7.12 25.75
C GLY A 336 13.52 6.78 26.37
N PHE A 337 12.42 6.78 25.62
CA PHE A 337 11.08 6.46 26.16
C PHE A 337 10.62 5.02 25.90
N VAL A 338 11.38 4.19 25.16
CA VAL A 338 11.07 2.76 24.96
C VAL A 338 11.97 1.91 25.84
N ASP A 339 11.42 0.83 26.41
CA ASP A 339 12.20 -0.22 27.09
C ASP A 339 12.81 -1.17 26.03
N PRO A 340 14.15 -1.25 25.91
CA PRO A 340 14.80 -2.12 24.93
C PRO A 340 14.49 -3.62 25.13
N ASN A 341 14.04 -4.05 26.31
CA ASN A 341 13.67 -5.44 26.57
C ASN A 341 12.20 -5.76 26.23
N ARG A 342 11.40 -4.74 25.85
CA ARG A 342 9.96 -4.85 25.58
C ARG A 342 9.62 -4.39 24.17
N VAL A 343 10.38 -4.87 23.18
CA VAL A 343 10.09 -4.65 21.75
C VAL A 343 9.54 -5.91 21.12
N GLY A 344 8.27 -5.86 20.68
CA GLY A 344 7.63 -6.89 19.86
C GLY A 344 7.59 -6.51 18.39
N ILE A 345 7.31 -7.47 17.52
CA ILE A 345 7.17 -7.28 16.08
C ILE A 345 5.93 -8.00 15.56
N GLN A 346 5.18 -7.37 14.67
CA GLN A 346 3.93 -7.90 14.12
C GLN A 346 3.82 -7.65 12.62
N GLY A 347 3.39 -8.66 11.87
CA GLY A 347 3.19 -8.54 10.43
C GLY A 347 2.54 -9.78 9.84
N HIS A 348 1.80 -9.58 8.75
CA HIS A 348 1.06 -10.63 8.06
C HIS A 348 1.43 -10.69 6.59
N SER A 349 1.33 -11.86 5.96
CA SER A 349 1.65 -12.06 4.55
C SER A 349 3.10 -11.69 4.23
N TRP A 350 3.33 -10.66 3.42
CA TRP A 350 4.68 -10.13 3.17
C TRP A 350 5.38 -9.65 4.44
N GLY A 351 4.67 -9.02 5.37
CA GLY A 351 5.19 -8.70 6.70
C GLY A 351 5.55 -9.96 7.48
N GLY A 352 4.77 -11.03 7.34
CA GLY A 352 5.04 -12.33 7.94
C GLY A 352 6.35 -12.95 7.46
N TYR A 353 6.59 -12.96 6.13
CA TYR A 353 7.88 -13.36 5.53
C TYR A 353 9.04 -12.53 6.10
N GLN A 354 8.91 -11.20 6.08
CA GLN A 354 9.97 -10.30 6.52
C GLN A 354 10.31 -10.53 7.99
N ILE A 355 9.30 -10.75 8.85
CA ILE A 355 9.52 -11.13 10.25
C ILE A 355 10.27 -12.44 10.36
N ALA A 356 9.82 -13.50 9.67
CA ALA A 356 10.50 -14.79 9.69
C ALA A 356 11.98 -14.64 9.26
N TYR A 357 12.27 -13.84 8.24
CA TYR A 357 13.65 -13.53 7.83
C TYR A 357 14.42 -12.78 8.92
N ILE A 358 13.86 -11.69 9.45
CA ILE A 358 14.47 -10.85 10.49
C ILE A 358 14.86 -11.70 11.71
N LEU A 359 13.99 -12.61 12.16
CA LEU A 359 14.24 -13.43 13.34
C LEU A 359 15.39 -14.45 13.16
N THR A 360 15.77 -14.79 11.93
CA THR A 360 16.96 -15.63 11.67
C THR A 360 18.27 -14.84 11.77
N LYS A 361 18.20 -13.49 11.74
CA LYS A 361 19.36 -12.59 11.68
C LYS A 361 19.47 -11.65 12.89
N SER A 362 18.36 -11.43 13.61
CA SER A 362 18.25 -10.47 14.70
C SER A 362 17.82 -11.12 16.01
N LYS A 363 18.31 -10.57 17.12
CA LYS A 363 17.91 -10.93 18.49
C LYS A 363 17.20 -9.78 19.22
N MET A 364 16.85 -8.72 18.49
CA MET A 364 16.32 -7.48 19.06
C MET A 364 14.89 -7.62 19.63
N PHE A 365 14.13 -8.59 19.12
CA PHE A 365 12.69 -8.72 19.43
C PHE A 365 12.44 -9.71 20.54
N ARG A 366 11.66 -9.28 21.54
CA ARG A 366 11.26 -10.08 22.70
C ARG A 366 10.22 -11.14 22.34
N CYS A 367 9.33 -10.84 21.39
CA CYS A 367 8.33 -11.75 20.84
C CYS A 367 7.91 -11.29 19.44
N ALA A 368 7.36 -12.20 18.64
CA ALA A 368 6.85 -11.90 17.30
C ALA A 368 5.48 -12.52 17.04
N GLU A 369 4.63 -11.82 16.30
CA GLU A 369 3.51 -12.41 15.57
C GLU A 369 3.82 -12.33 14.06
N SER A 370 3.76 -13.48 13.39
CA SER A 370 4.10 -13.65 11.98
C SER A 370 2.98 -14.41 11.29
N GLY A 371 2.03 -13.65 10.73
CA GLY A 371 0.85 -14.16 10.07
C GLY A 371 1.08 -14.49 8.59
N ALA A 372 0.49 -15.59 8.12
CA ALA A 372 0.60 -16.17 6.78
C ALA A 372 1.99 -15.99 6.11
N PRO A 373 3.09 -16.41 6.76
CA PRO A 373 4.43 -16.17 6.24
C PRO A 373 4.76 -17.11 5.08
N VAL A 374 5.61 -16.65 4.16
CA VAL A 374 6.34 -17.53 3.23
C VAL A 374 7.72 -17.76 3.83
N VAL A 375 8.03 -18.98 4.27
CA VAL A 375 9.34 -19.30 4.88
C VAL A 375 10.26 -20.08 3.95
N ASN A 376 9.71 -20.66 2.89
CA ASN A 376 10.43 -21.43 1.89
C ASN A 376 9.99 -20.99 0.49
N MET A 377 10.74 -20.03 -0.07
CA MET A 377 10.46 -19.53 -1.41
C MET A 377 10.66 -20.59 -2.48
N THR A 378 11.49 -21.62 -2.26
CA THR A 378 11.71 -22.69 -3.26
C THR A 378 10.44 -23.52 -3.47
N SER A 379 9.81 -23.99 -2.38
CA SER A 379 8.57 -24.77 -2.47
C SER A 379 7.37 -23.92 -2.86
N ALA A 380 7.33 -22.66 -2.41
CA ALA A 380 6.24 -21.75 -2.74
C ALA A 380 6.29 -21.18 -4.17
N TYR A 381 7.47 -21.15 -4.81
CA TYR A 381 7.67 -20.66 -6.19
C TYR A 381 6.90 -21.47 -7.23
N GLY A 382 6.95 -22.81 -7.13
CA GLY A 382 6.27 -23.73 -8.05
C GLY A 382 4.76 -23.87 -7.81
N GLY A 383 4.18 -23.15 -6.83
CA GLY A 383 2.78 -23.28 -6.49
C GLY A 383 1.82 -22.52 -7.41
N ILE A 384 0.53 -22.88 -7.32
CA ILE A 384 -0.59 -22.19 -7.98
C ILE A 384 -1.41 -21.46 -6.90
N ARG A 385 -1.91 -20.27 -7.22
CA ARG A 385 -2.93 -19.59 -6.43
C ARG A 385 -4.28 -20.24 -6.72
N TRP A 386 -4.74 -21.15 -5.86
CA TRP A 386 -5.93 -21.97 -6.12
C TRP A 386 -7.21 -21.18 -6.38
N GLU A 387 -7.34 -19.97 -5.82
CA GLU A 387 -8.49 -19.09 -6.07
C GLU A 387 -8.51 -18.51 -7.50
N THR A 388 -7.35 -18.20 -8.07
CA THR A 388 -7.24 -17.48 -9.36
C THR A 388 -6.69 -18.34 -10.50
N GLY A 389 -6.11 -19.49 -10.20
CA GLY A 389 -5.37 -20.33 -11.15
C GLY A 389 -4.01 -19.78 -11.57
N LEU A 390 -3.57 -18.64 -11.01
CA LEU A 390 -2.31 -18.01 -11.40
C LEU A 390 -1.11 -18.78 -10.86
N SER A 391 -0.08 -18.95 -11.70
CA SER A 391 1.25 -19.33 -11.24
C SER A 391 1.78 -18.31 -10.24
N ARG A 392 2.46 -18.76 -9.18
CA ARG A 392 3.06 -17.88 -8.18
C ARG A 392 4.40 -17.27 -8.62
N MET A 393 5.01 -17.78 -9.69
CA MET A 393 6.36 -17.39 -10.13
C MET A 393 6.54 -15.87 -10.32
N PHE A 394 5.54 -15.19 -10.89
CA PHE A 394 5.60 -13.74 -11.12
C PHE A 394 5.85 -12.94 -9.84
N GLN A 395 5.33 -13.41 -8.70
CA GLN A 395 5.41 -12.68 -7.44
C GLN A 395 6.82 -12.70 -6.87
N TYR A 396 7.54 -13.79 -7.14
CA TYR A 396 8.91 -13.98 -6.68
C TYR A 396 9.89 -13.27 -7.60
N GLU A 397 9.72 -13.46 -8.91
CA GLU A 397 10.61 -12.89 -9.91
C GLU A 397 10.47 -11.37 -10.01
N LYS A 398 9.25 -10.84 -10.02
CA LYS A 398 8.95 -9.48 -10.50
C LYS A 398 8.24 -8.60 -9.50
N ALA A 399 7.22 -9.12 -8.83
CA ALA A 399 6.41 -8.30 -7.93
C ALA A 399 7.01 -8.32 -6.51
N GLN A 400 6.21 -8.67 -5.51
CA GLN A 400 6.48 -8.41 -4.09
C GLN A 400 7.83 -8.96 -3.57
N SER A 401 8.30 -10.14 -4.00
CA SER A 401 9.62 -10.64 -3.53
C SER A 401 10.81 -10.04 -4.27
N ARG A 402 10.60 -9.38 -5.41
CA ARG A 402 11.63 -8.59 -6.10
C ARG A 402 12.95 -9.35 -6.35
N LEU A 403 12.92 -10.68 -6.55
CA LEU A 403 14.15 -11.47 -6.67
C LEU A 403 14.88 -11.23 -8.00
N GLY A 404 14.15 -10.89 -9.05
CA GLY A 404 14.72 -10.50 -10.35
C GLY A 404 15.31 -11.65 -11.17
N ALA A 405 15.19 -12.90 -10.71
CA ALA A 405 15.63 -14.10 -11.41
C ALA A 405 14.68 -15.26 -11.13
N THR A 406 14.54 -16.17 -12.08
CA THR A 406 13.84 -17.45 -11.86
C THR A 406 14.62 -18.33 -10.88
N LEU A 407 13.95 -19.33 -10.28
CA LEU A 407 14.60 -20.29 -9.38
C LEU A 407 15.75 -21.04 -10.06
N TRP A 408 15.65 -21.31 -11.37
CA TRP A 408 16.68 -22.04 -12.11
C TRP A 408 17.85 -21.15 -12.55
N GLU A 409 17.62 -19.86 -12.78
CA GLU A 409 18.70 -18.91 -13.08
C GLU A 409 19.56 -18.61 -11.85
N ASN A 410 18.96 -18.52 -10.66
CA ASN A 410 19.69 -18.25 -9.43
C ASN A 410 19.10 -18.98 -8.20
N PRO A 411 19.32 -20.29 -8.04
CA PRO A 411 18.76 -21.06 -6.93
C PRO A 411 19.27 -20.60 -5.56
N LYS A 412 20.51 -20.10 -5.50
CA LYS A 412 21.10 -19.58 -4.25
C LYS A 412 20.30 -18.40 -3.70
N LEU A 413 19.80 -17.52 -4.56
CA LEU A 413 19.02 -16.35 -4.16
C LEU A 413 17.71 -16.74 -3.44
N TYR A 414 17.07 -17.82 -3.90
CA TYR A 414 15.85 -18.34 -3.28
C TYR A 414 16.13 -19.03 -1.95
N LEU A 415 17.25 -19.75 -1.82
CA LEU A 415 17.68 -20.33 -0.55
C LEU A 415 18.03 -19.24 0.47
N GLU A 416 18.75 -18.19 0.04
CA GLU A 416 19.14 -17.06 0.90
C GLU A 416 17.92 -16.27 1.41
N ASN A 417 16.88 -16.10 0.58
CA ASN A 417 15.63 -15.46 0.98
C ASN A 417 14.59 -16.45 1.57
N SER A 418 14.99 -17.67 1.93
CA SER A 418 14.09 -18.65 2.58
C SER A 418 14.48 -18.85 4.05
N PRO A 419 13.78 -18.17 4.99
CA PRO A 419 14.07 -18.25 6.42
C PRO A 419 14.11 -19.68 6.98
N LEU A 420 13.34 -20.61 6.38
CA LEU A 420 13.27 -22.01 6.80
C LEU A 420 14.65 -22.65 7.02
N PHE A 421 15.63 -22.32 6.17
CA PHE A 421 16.97 -22.92 6.22
C PHE A 421 17.89 -22.32 7.29
N GLU A 422 17.42 -21.33 8.05
CA GLU A 422 18.15 -20.68 9.14
C GLU A 422 17.34 -20.62 10.45
N MET A 423 16.32 -21.48 10.58
CA MET A 423 15.42 -21.49 11.73
C MET A 423 16.12 -21.83 13.06
N ASP A 424 17.26 -22.52 13.02
CA ASP A 424 18.09 -22.82 14.18
C ASP A 424 18.59 -21.56 14.90
N LYS A 425 18.73 -20.46 14.15
CA LYS A 425 19.19 -19.15 14.64
C LYS A 425 18.11 -18.35 15.37
N VAL A 426 16.83 -18.70 15.20
CA VAL A 426 15.72 -18.00 15.85
C VAL A 426 15.79 -18.23 17.35
N THR A 427 15.72 -17.15 18.14
CA THR A 427 15.64 -17.21 19.61
C THR A 427 14.35 -16.59 20.17
N THR A 428 13.61 -15.88 19.31
CA THR A 428 12.40 -15.13 19.68
C THR A 428 11.18 -16.05 19.67
N PRO A 429 10.32 -16.03 20.71
CA PRO A 429 9.01 -16.66 20.68
C PRO A 429 8.14 -16.18 19.51
N VAL A 430 7.42 -17.09 18.84
CA VAL A 430 6.62 -16.76 17.65
C VAL A 430 5.17 -17.24 17.76
N LEU A 431 4.23 -16.31 17.60
CA LEU A 431 2.83 -16.61 17.30
C LEU A 431 2.65 -16.62 15.78
N VAL A 432 2.27 -17.76 15.22
CA VAL A 432 1.98 -17.91 13.78
C VAL A 432 0.46 -17.96 13.61
N MET A 433 -0.10 -17.12 12.75
CA MET A 433 -1.47 -17.30 12.27
C MET A 433 -1.44 -17.72 10.81
N SER A 434 -2.03 -18.86 10.47
CA SER A 434 -2.12 -19.30 9.08
C SER A 434 -3.39 -20.13 8.90
N ASN A 435 -4.08 -19.94 7.79
CA ASN A 435 -5.38 -20.58 7.57
C ASN A 435 -5.29 -21.65 6.47
N ASP A 436 -6.13 -22.68 6.59
CA ASP A 436 -6.08 -23.88 5.75
C ASP A 436 -6.74 -23.70 4.37
N LYS A 437 -7.43 -22.58 4.13
CA LYS A 437 -7.99 -22.18 2.83
C LYS A 437 -7.38 -20.90 2.26
N ASP A 438 -6.16 -20.56 2.70
CA ASP A 438 -5.42 -19.43 2.15
C ASP A 438 -5.08 -19.63 0.64
N GLY A 439 -5.73 -18.85 -0.23
CA GLY A 439 -5.44 -18.82 -1.67
C GLY A 439 -4.24 -17.97 -2.06
N HIS A 440 -3.68 -17.18 -1.13
CA HIS A 440 -2.55 -16.30 -1.36
C HIS A 440 -1.22 -16.90 -0.93
N VAL A 441 -1.13 -17.56 0.21
CA VAL A 441 0.06 -18.24 0.75
C VAL A 441 -0.28 -19.71 0.99
N PRO A 442 0.53 -20.68 0.54
CA PRO A 442 0.20 -22.08 0.73
C PRO A 442 0.20 -22.38 2.22
N TRP A 443 -0.86 -23.02 2.71
CA TRP A 443 -1.01 -23.44 4.11
C TRP A 443 0.25 -24.11 4.69
N TYR A 444 0.92 -24.94 3.88
CA TYR A 444 2.14 -25.63 4.28
C TYR A 444 3.30 -24.70 4.67
N GLN A 445 3.33 -23.45 4.24
CA GLN A 445 4.37 -22.50 4.70
C GLN A 445 4.21 -22.17 6.20
N GLY A 446 2.98 -22.01 6.68
CA GLY A 446 2.70 -21.85 8.11
C GLY A 446 3.05 -23.10 8.90
N ILE A 447 2.74 -24.28 8.34
CA ILE A 447 3.10 -25.57 8.94
C ILE A 447 4.62 -25.77 9.00
N GLU A 448 5.34 -25.54 7.91
CA GLU A 448 6.82 -25.65 7.84
C GLU A 448 7.46 -24.74 8.90
N TYR A 449 6.97 -23.50 9.04
CA TYR A 449 7.50 -22.58 10.03
C TYR A 449 7.25 -23.05 11.47
N PHE A 450 6.01 -23.37 11.80
CA PHE A 450 5.64 -23.84 13.13
C PHE A 450 6.39 -25.13 13.50
N MET A 451 6.47 -26.09 12.57
CA MET A 451 7.14 -27.37 12.83
C MET A 451 8.65 -27.25 12.95
N ALA A 452 9.29 -26.37 12.17
CA ALA A 452 10.72 -26.09 12.34
C ALA A 452 11.01 -25.52 13.73
N LEU A 453 10.26 -24.50 14.16
CA LEU A 453 10.42 -23.89 15.48
C LEU A 453 10.20 -24.89 16.62
N ARG A 454 9.11 -25.69 16.55
CA ARG A 454 8.82 -26.73 17.53
C ARG A 454 9.90 -27.81 17.58
N ARG A 455 10.40 -28.26 16.42
CA ARG A 455 11.49 -29.26 16.33
C ARG A 455 12.77 -28.76 16.97
N LEU A 456 13.04 -27.46 16.87
CA LEU A 456 14.22 -26.80 17.43
C LEU A 456 14.02 -26.33 18.89
N GLY A 457 12.91 -26.73 19.54
CA GLY A 457 12.61 -26.40 20.92
C GLY A 457 12.33 -24.92 21.18
N LYS A 458 11.97 -24.15 20.13
CA LYS A 458 11.66 -22.72 20.24
C LYS A 458 10.19 -22.54 20.66
N PRO A 459 9.86 -21.57 21.56
CA PRO A 459 8.47 -21.26 21.89
C PRO A 459 7.70 -20.81 20.66
N ALA A 460 6.65 -21.54 20.31
CA ALA A 460 5.86 -21.30 19.11
C ALA A 460 4.42 -21.74 19.30
N TRP A 461 3.49 -20.96 18.72
CA TRP A 461 2.06 -21.23 18.68
C TRP A 461 1.56 -21.10 17.25
N LEU A 462 0.55 -21.90 16.88
CA LEU A 462 -0.12 -21.83 15.58
C LEU A 462 -1.61 -21.63 15.78
N LEU A 463 -2.12 -20.49 15.31
CA LEU A 463 -3.54 -20.22 15.19
C LEU A 463 -3.99 -20.57 13.78
N ASN A 464 -5.00 -21.45 13.69
CA ASN A 464 -5.59 -21.87 12.43
C ASN A 464 -7.11 -21.78 12.51
N TYR A 465 -7.67 -20.86 11.75
CA TYR A 465 -9.12 -20.69 11.61
C TYR A 465 -9.61 -21.48 10.41
N ASN A 466 -10.14 -22.67 10.67
CA ASN A 466 -10.54 -23.60 9.60
C ASN A 466 -11.57 -22.98 8.66
N GLY A 467 -11.30 -23.13 7.36
CA GLY A 467 -12.11 -22.60 6.28
C GLY A 467 -11.94 -21.11 6.01
N GLU A 468 -11.14 -20.38 6.80
CA GLU A 468 -10.82 -18.98 6.50
C GLU A 468 -9.79 -18.87 5.38
N PRO A 469 -9.85 -17.81 4.56
CA PRO A 469 -8.89 -17.55 3.50
C PRO A 469 -7.61 -16.94 4.09
N HIS A 470 -6.92 -16.10 3.33
CA HIS A 470 -5.64 -15.48 3.71
C HIS A 470 -5.63 -14.75 5.07
N TRP A 471 -6.79 -14.35 5.59
CA TRP A 471 -6.99 -13.74 6.90
C TRP A 471 -8.37 -14.14 7.44
N PRO A 472 -8.64 -13.99 8.74
CA PRO A 472 -9.98 -14.21 9.30
C PRO A 472 -10.97 -13.20 8.70
N VAL A 473 -12.03 -13.69 8.06
CA VAL A 473 -13.13 -12.88 7.53
C VAL A 473 -14.29 -12.84 8.50
N LYS A 474 -14.62 -13.97 9.13
CA LYS A 474 -15.74 -14.04 10.08
C LYS A 474 -15.43 -13.19 11.31
N LEU A 475 -16.40 -12.39 11.75
CA LEU A 475 -16.21 -11.44 12.85
C LEU A 475 -15.73 -12.13 14.14
N GLN A 476 -16.27 -13.30 14.48
CA GLN A 476 -15.85 -14.06 15.65
C GLN A 476 -14.38 -14.47 15.59
N ASN A 477 -13.89 -14.86 14.40
CA ASN A 477 -12.49 -15.25 14.22
C ASN A 477 -11.55 -14.04 14.25
N ARG A 478 -12.00 -12.90 13.71
CA ARG A 478 -11.30 -11.61 13.86
C ARG A 478 -11.18 -11.22 15.33
N ILE A 479 -12.27 -11.33 16.10
CA ILE A 479 -12.28 -11.03 17.53
C ILE A 479 -11.32 -11.95 18.29
N ASP A 480 -11.44 -13.28 18.12
CA ASP A 480 -10.56 -14.25 18.77
C ASP A 480 -9.07 -14.00 18.44
N PHE A 481 -8.75 -13.75 17.16
CA PHE A 481 -7.38 -13.44 16.75
C PHE A 481 -6.82 -12.21 17.46
N ASN A 482 -7.59 -11.12 17.54
CA ASN A 482 -7.13 -9.89 18.19
C ASN A 482 -6.97 -10.07 19.71
N ILE A 483 -7.85 -10.85 20.36
CA ILE A 483 -7.72 -11.17 21.79
C ILE A 483 -6.44 -11.98 22.04
N ARG A 484 -6.21 -13.05 21.28
CA ARG A 484 -5.01 -13.88 21.42
C ARG A 484 -3.74 -13.09 21.15
N MET A 485 -3.72 -12.30 20.07
CA MET A 485 -2.58 -11.44 19.74
C MET A 485 -2.32 -10.39 20.83
N GLN A 486 -3.36 -9.77 21.39
CA GLN A 486 -3.23 -8.85 22.53
C GLN A 486 -2.65 -9.53 23.76
N GLN A 487 -3.18 -10.69 24.15
CA GLN A 487 -2.71 -11.44 25.31
C GLN A 487 -1.26 -11.92 25.14
N TYR A 488 -0.91 -12.34 23.93
CA TYR A 488 0.45 -12.73 23.57
C TYR A 488 1.45 -11.58 23.77
N PHE A 489 1.15 -10.40 23.23
CA PHE A 489 2.00 -9.22 23.44
C PHE A 489 2.02 -8.78 24.90
N ASP A 490 0.88 -8.76 25.59
CA ASP A 490 0.81 -8.36 27.01
C ASP A 490 1.64 -9.27 27.92
N TYR A 491 1.64 -10.58 27.68
CA TYR A 491 2.48 -11.53 28.40
C TYR A 491 3.97 -11.20 28.23
N TYR A 492 4.42 -11.00 26.99
CA TYR A 492 5.84 -10.81 26.70
C TYR A 492 6.36 -9.39 26.96
N LEU A 493 5.49 -8.38 26.90
CA LEU A 493 5.88 -6.96 26.88
C LEU A 493 5.34 -6.17 28.09
N LYS A 494 4.36 -6.69 28.84
CA LYS A 494 3.71 -5.96 29.96
C LYS A 494 3.60 -6.74 31.27
N ASP A 495 4.34 -7.84 31.41
CA ASP A 495 4.37 -8.69 32.61
C ASP A 495 3.00 -9.28 33.01
N TYR A 496 2.07 -9.39 32.06
CA TYR A 496 0.81 -10.10 32.30
C TYR A 496 1.10 -11.59 32.45
N ASN A 497 0.21 -12.32 33.15
CA ASN A 497 0.33 -13.77 33.24
C ASN A 497 0.06 -14.44 31.90
N MET A 498 0.74 -15.56 31.64
CA MET A 498 0.47 -16.39 30.48
C MET A 498 -0.97 -16.93 30.58
N THR A 499 -1.73 -16.81 29.50
CA THR A 499 -3.10 -17.32 29.40
C THR A 499 -3.12 -18.83 29.17
N SER A 500 -4.21 -19.52 29.55
CA SER A 500 -4.28 -20.98 29.44
C SER A 500 -4.15 -21.47 28.00
N TRP A 501 -4.67 -20.73 27.01
CA TRP A 501 -4.47 -21.09 25.60
C TRP A 501 -3.00 -21.08 25.14
N MET A 502 -2.12 -20.36 25.84
CA MET A 502 -0.68 -20.35 25.55
C MET A 502 0.07 -21.45 26.31
N SER A 503 -0.34 -21.78 27.53
CA SER A 503 0.36 -22.73 28.39
C SER A 503 -0.12 -24.18 28.25
N GLU A 504 -1.37 -24.39 27.84
CA GLU A 504 -2.00 -25.70 27.79
C GLU A 504 -2.22 -26.17 26.35
N GLU A 505 -2.08 -27.47 26.11
CA GLU A 505 -2.50 -28.06 24.84
C GLU A 505 -4.02 -28.08 24.75
N MET A 506 -4.58 -27.25 23.86
CA MET A 506 -6.01 -27.29 23.56
C MET A 506 -6.36 -28.63 22.91
N LYS A 507 -7.22 -29.42 23.56
CA LYS A 507 -7.64 -30.70 23.03
C LYS A 507 -8.54 -30.48 21.81
N SER A 508 -8.43 -31.34 20.80
CA SER A 508 -9.14 -31.17 19.52
C SER A 508 -10.67 -31.07 19.68
N TYR A 509 -11.23 -31.75 20.68
CA TYR A 509 -12.67 -31.72 21.00
C TYR A 509 -13.11 -30.45 21.75
N GLU A 510 -12.19 -29.65 22.28
CA GLU A 510 -12.48 -28.37 22.95
C GLU A 510 -12.45 -27.19 21.97
N LYS A 511 -11.97 -27.42 20.74
CA LYS A 511 -11.84 -26.40 19.70
C LYS A 511 -13.20 -25.78 19.38
N GLY A 512 -13.30 -24.46 19.56
CA GLY A 512 -14.54 -23.70 19.34
C GLY A 512 -15.54 -23.77 20.51
N ILE A 513 -15.20 -24.46 21.60
CA ILE A 513 -15.99 -24.55 22.84
C ILE A 513 -15.27 -23.81 23.97
N ASN A 514 -14.02 -24.21 24.26
CA ASN A 514 -13.18 -23.56 25.26
C ASN A 514 -12.17 -22.65 24.56
N LEU A 515 -12.29 -21.34 24.78
CA LEU A 515 -11.40 -20.36 24.15
C LEU A 515 -10.07 -20.20 24.93
N GLY A 516 -10.04 -20.61 26.20
CA GLY A 516 -8.85 -20.57 27.06
C GLY A 516 -8.44 -19.15 27.48
N TYR A 517 -9.38 -18.21 27.54
CA TYR A 517 -9.17 -16.84 28.03
C TYR A 517 -10.42 -16.20 28.60
#